data_AF-A0A844IKF7-F1
#
_entry.id   AF-A0A844IKF7-F1
#
_cell.length_a   1.000
_cell.length_b   1.000
_cell.length_c   1.000
_cell.angle_alpha   90.00
_cell.angle_beta   90.00
_cell.angle_gamma   90.00
#
_symmetry.space_group_name_H-M   'P 1'
#
loop_
_entity.id
_entity.type
_entity.pdbx_description
1 polymer ?
#
loop_
_entity_poly.entity_id
_entity_poly.type
_entity_poly.pdbx_seq_one_letter_code
_entity_poly.pdbx_strand_id
1 'polypeptide(L)' 'MTRQQLRLALKLTQEQMSKLLQIDQGNISQMEQNTDLMLSILRKYIADLGGDLKLVVEFPNRPQVTLSGISEIDI' A
#
# COMPACT_ATOMS: atom_id res chain seq x y z
N MET A 1 -5.03 -0.75 0.79
CA MET A 1 -4.06 -1.06 1.85
C MET A 1 -2.71 -0.45 1.55
N THR A 2 -1.75 -0.99 0.78
CA THR A 2 -0.38 -0.39 0.79
C THR A 2 -0.30 1.03 0.23
N ARG A 3 -1.00 1.32 -0.87
CA ARG A 3 -1.00 2.66 -1.46
C ARG A 3 -2.00 3.60 -0.81
N GLN A 4 -3.11 3.05 -0.33
CA GLN A 4 -4.13 3.77 0.43
C GLN A 4 -3.61 4.22 1.81
N GLN A 5 -2.92 3.36 2.56
CA GLN A 5 -2.31 3.70 3.84
C GLN A 5 -1.14 4.65 3.67
N LEU A 6 -0.34 4.52 2.60
CA LEU A 6 0.68 5.51 2.27
C LEU A 6 0.05 6.87 1.98
N ARG A 7 -1.03 6.90 1.19
CA ARG A 7 -1.81 8.11 0.91
C ARG A 7 -2.39 8.72 2.19
N LEU A 8 -2.96 7.91 3.09
CA LEU A 8 -3.49 8.36 4.38
C LEU A 8 -2.39 8.82 5.35
N ALA A 9 -1.25 8.14 5.40
CA ALA A 9 -0.08 8.52 6.20
C ALA A 9 0.53 9.85 5.71
N LEU A 10 0.37 10.15 4.42
CA LEU A 10 0.70 11.43 3.81
C LEU A 10 -0.43 12.48 3.94
N LYS A 11 -1.56 12.14 4.57
CA LYS A 11 -2.77 12.98 4.71
C LYS A 11 -3.34 13.46 3.37
N LEU A 12 -3.21 12.64 2.32
CA LEU A 12 -3.69 12.95 0.98
C LEU A 12 -5.07 12.33 0.73
N THR A 13 -5.96 13.03 0.02
CA THR A 13 -7.23 12.49 -0.49
C THR A 13 -7.00 11.74 -1.82
N GLN A 14 -7.96 10.90 -2.21
CA GLN A 14 -7.89 10.26 -3.54
C GLN A 14 -7.98 11.30 -4.66
N GLU A 15 -8.72 12.39 -4.49
CA GLU A 15 -8.75 13.51 -5.44
C GLU A 15 -7.40 14.26 -5.52
N GLN A 16 -6.70 14.40 -4.40
CA GLN A 16 -5.36 14.99 -4.40
C GLN A 16 -4.37 14.07 -5.14
N MET A 17 -4.50 12.77 -4.95
CA MET A 17 -3.71 11.80 -5.70
C MET A 17 -4.09 11.73 -7.19
N SER A 18 -5.36 11.94 -7.54
CA SER A 18 -5.84 11.94 -8.92
C SER A 18 -5.20 13.09 -9.71
N LYS A 19 -5.13 14.26 -9.08
CA LYS A 19 -4.43 15.44 -9.61
C LYS A 19 -2.91 15.23 -9.70
N LEU A 20 -2.30 14.59 -8.70
CA LEU A 20 -0.86 14.34 -8.67
C LEU A 20 -0.41 13.32 -9.73
N LEU A 21 -1.20 12.27 -9.93
CA LEU A 21 -0.89 11.16 -10.84
C LEU A 21 -1.54 11.31 -12.22
N GLN A 22 -2.33 12.36 -12.45
CA GLN A 22 -3.08 12.63 -13.69
C GLN A 22 -3.96 11.46 -14.15
N ILE A 23 -4.61 10.79 -13.20
CA ILE A 23 -5.54 9.68 -13.44
C ILE A 23 -6.83 9.91 -12.66
N ASP A 24 -7.96 9.44 -13.17
CA ASP A 24 -9.25 9.63 -12.50
C ASP A 24 -9.31 8.92 -11.12
N GLN A 25 -10.12 9.47 -10.22
CA GLN A 25 -10.30 8.94 -8.86
C GLN A 25 -10.76 7.46 -8.86
N GLY A 26 -11.62 7.07 -9.81
CA GLY A 26 -12.05 5.68 -9.98
C GLY A 26 -10.90 4.72 -10.28
N ASN A 27 -9.94 5.17 -11.09
CA ASN A 27 -8.73 4.41 -11.41
C ASN A 27 -7.82 4.27 -10.18
N ILE A 28 -7.75 5.30 -9.33
CA ILE A 28 -7.02 5.22 -8.04
C ILE A 28 -7.64 4.16 -7.13
N SER A 29 -8.96 4.10 -7.03
CA SER A 29 -9.66 3.11 -6.20
C SER A 29 -9.36 1.67 -6.66
N GLN A 30 -9.50 1.38 -7.96
CA GLN A 30 -9.15 0.04 -8.51
C GLN A 30 -7.67 -0.29 -8.31
N MET A 31 -6.79 0.69 -8.51
CA MET A 31 -5.34 0.50 -8.37
C MET A 31 -4.94 0.23 -6.91
N GLU A 32 -5.60 0.88 -5.95
CA GLU A 32 -5.44 0.62 -4.52
C GLU A 32 -5.92 -0.80 -4.17
N GLN A 33 -7.08 -1.24 -4.67
CA GLN A 33 -7.65 -2.58 -4.40
C GLN A 33 -6.80 -3.73 -4.97
N ASN A 34 -6.38 -3.65 -6.24
CA ASN A 34 -5.60 -4.72 -6.89
C ASN A 34 -4.22 -4.93 -6.24
N THR A 35 -3.59 -3.84 -5.79
CA THR A 35 -2.27 -3.90 -5.15
C THR A 35 -2.34 -4.65 -3.81
N ASP A 36 -3.42 -4.48 -3.07
CA ASP A 36 -3.59 -5.13 -1.76
C ASP A 36 -3.71 -6.64 -1.86
N LEU A 37 -4.53 -7.10 -2.80
CA LEU A 37 -4.74 -8.52 -3.04
C LEU A 37 -3.40 -9.22 -3.36
N MET A 38 -2.62 -8.67 -4.29
CA MET A 38 -1.31 -9.23 -4.67
C MET A 38 -0.34 -9.31 -3.49
N LEU A 39 -0.31 -8.30 -2.62
CA LEU A 39 0.59 -8.28 -1.47
C LEU A 39 0.15 -9.23 -0.35
N SER A 40 -1.15 -9.44 -0.18
CA SER A 40 -1.66 -10.44 0.77
C SER A 40 -1.20 -11.85 0.39
N ILE A 41 -1.26 -12.18 -0.90
CA ILE A 41 -0.79 -13.46 -1.44
C ILE A 41 0.72 -13.59 -1.27
N LEU A 42 1.49 -12.57 -1.64
CA LEU A 42 2.94 -12.58 -1.52
C LEU A 42 3.39 -12.72 -0.05
N ARG A 43 2.71 -12.05 0.88
CA ARG A 43 2.99 -12.16 2.31
C ARG A 43 2.71 -13.57 2.81
N LYS A 44 1.58 -14.17 2.44
CA LYS A 44 1.24 -15.55 2.79
C LYS A 44 2.31 -16.51 2.27
N TYR A 45 2.68 -16.39 1.00
CA TYR A 45 3.72 -17.21 0.38
C TYR A 45 5.08 -17.11 1.08
N ILE A 46 5.52 -15.89 1.42
CA ILE A 46 6.79 -15.68 2.14
C ILE A 46 6.72 -16.22 3.58
N ALA A 47 5.57 -16.06 4.25
CA ALA A 47 5.36 -16.60 5.58
C ALA A 47 5.36 -18.14 5.59
N ASP A 48 4.74 -18.77 4.57
CA ASP A 48 4.77 -20.23 4.37
C ASP A 48 6.21 -20.75 4.15
N LEU A 49 7.11 -19.89 3.64
CA LEU A 49 8.55 -20.17 3.52
C LEU A 49 9.36 -19.81 4.79
N GLY A 50 8.72 -19.36 5.86
CA GLY A 50 9.36 -18.96 7.13
C GLY A 50 10.01 -17.57 7.10
N GLY A 51 9.73 -16.75 6.08
CA GLY A 51 10.20 -15.37 5.96
C GLY A 51 9.21 -14.34 6.49
N ASP A 52 9.67 -13.10 6.68
CA ASP A 52 8.83 -11.94 6.98
C ASP A 52 8.96 -10.88 5.89
N LEU A 53 7.83 -10.46 5.32
CA LEU A 53 7.78 -9.41 4.32
C LEU A 53 7.56 -8.04 4.99
N LYS A 54 8.55 -7.15 4.83
CA LYS A 54 8.46 -5.75 5.27
C LYS A 54 8.40 -4.84 4.05
N LEU A 55 7.42 -3.93 4.03
CA LEU A 55 7.39 -2.82 3.07
C LEU A 55 8.02 -1.59 3.72
N VAL A 56 9.04 -1.03 3.08
CA VAL A 56 9.71 0.18 3.53
C VAL A 56 9.53 1.26 2.47
N VAL A 57 9.17 2.46 2.91
CA VAL A 57 9.06 3.62 2.04
C VAL A 57 10.17 4.60 2.38
N GLU A 58 11.02 4.85 1.39
CA GLU A 58 12.10 5.83 1.47
C GLU A 58 11.63 7.19 0.95
N PHE A 59 12.12 8.24 1.57
CA PHE A 59 11.87 9.61 1.15
C PHE A 59 13.17 10.38 1.18
N PRO A 60 13.42 11.26 0.19
CA PRO A 60 14.69 11.97 0.09
C PRO A 60 14.98 12.89 1.29
N ASN A 61 13.95 13.36 2.00
CA ASN A 61 14.07 14.36 3.07
C ASN A 61 13.46 13.92 4.42
N ARG A 62 13.18 12.63 4.63
CA ARG A 62 12.64 12.14 5.92
C ARG A 62 13.00 10.68 6.19
N PRO A 63 12.98 10.25 7.46
CA PRO A 63 13.27 8.88 7.84
C PRO A 63 12.40 7.87 7.10
N GLN A 64 12.99 6.71 6.82
CA GLN A 64 12.27 5.58 6.23
C GLN A 64 11.06 5.20 7.09
N VAL A 65 9.96 4.85 6.44
CA VAL A 65 8.74 4.42 7.11
C VAL A 65 8.47 2.98 6.76
N THR A 66 8.45 2.10 7.77
CA THR A 66 7.98 0.72 7.61
C THR A 66 6.46 0.69 7.69
N LEU A 67 5.82 0.08 6.71
CA LEU A 67 4.36 -0.12 6.70
C LEU A 67 4.03 -1.41 7.47
N SER A 68 3.18 -1.31 8.51
CA SER A 68 2.72 -2.42 9.35
C SER A 68 1.18 -2.48 9.36
N GLY A 69 0.58 -3.68 9.48
CA GLY A 69 -0.89 -3.84 9.56
C GLY A 69 -1.61 -4.12 8.23
N ILE A 70 -0.99 -4.88 7.34
CA ILE A 70 -1.53 -5.26 6.00
C ILE A 70 -2.29 -6.60 6.06
N SER A 71 -2.48 -7.15 7.26
CA SER A 71 -2.99 -8.48 7.52
C SER A 71 -4.36 -8.37 8.15
N GLU A 72 -5.40 -8.39 7.33
CA GLU A 72 -6.71 -8.95 7.72
C GLU A 72 -7.49 -9.19 6.43
N ILE A 73 -7.31 -10.40 5.90
CA ILE A 73 -8.38 -11.08 5.18
C ILE A 73 -8.69 -12.27 6.07
N ASP A 74 -9.75 -12.14 6.87
CA ASP A 74 -10.48 -13.31 7.34
C ASP A 74 -11.03 -13.99 6.06
N ILE A 75 -10.50 -15.18 5.76
CA ILE A 75 -11.03 -16.07 4.72
C ILE A 75 -12.07 -16.97 5.37
#